data_AF-A0A2S0HT62-F1
#
_entry.id   AF-A0A2S0HT62-F1
#
_cell.length_a   1.000
_cell.length_b   1.000
_cell.length_c   1.000
_cell.angle_alpha   90.00
_cell.angle_beta   90.00
_cell.angle_gamma   90.00
#
_symmetry.space_group_name_H-M   'P 1'
#
loop_
_entity.id
_entity.type
_entity.pdbx_description
1 polymer ?
#
loop_
_entity_poly.entity_id
_entity_poly.type
_entity_poly.pdbx_seq_one_letter_code
_entity_poly.pdbx_strand_id
1 'polypeptide(L)'
;MRYIIGILIVCLWLTACSNGGNRMELTGTVKGLKKGTLLLQKIDDTLLITVDSLVINGDPNFQFSEEVPSPEVFYLYLRLENGNLLDDRIPFFAEPSEIHIETSLKKFGNDVKISGSTNQEKLEEYKLLMQRFSNRNLDLIQAEFEARQKGNDSLAGQLKMQQEKILASKYLATVNYAVQQKKHEIAPYLMLSEVYDANLKYLDTVYKTLDPQVKESKYGKELAAFIESRRKEEN
;
A
#
# COMPACT_ATOMS: atom_id res chain seq x y z
N MET A 1 54.11 -21.86 -10.04
CA MET A 1 53.53 -20.82 -9.15
C MET A 1 52.99 -19.64 -9.98
N ARG A 2 51.86 -19.81 -10.68
CA ARG A 2 51.22 -18.75 -11.50
C ARG A 2 49.69 -18.70 -11.38
N TYR A 3 49.11 -19.43 -10.42
CA TYR A 3 47.65 -19.54 -10.25
C TYR A 3 47.14 -19.13 -8.86
N ILE A 4 48.01 -18.63 -7.97
CA ILE A 4 47.61 -18.21 -6.60
C ILE A 4 47.28 -16.70 -6.54
N ILE A 5 47.69 -15.92 -7.55
CA ILE A 5 47.48 -14.47 -7.57
C ILE A 5 46.07 -14.10 -8.07
N GLY A 6 45.37 -15.01 -8.76
CA GLY A 6 44.02 -14.76 -9.30
C GLY A 6 42.87 -14.92 -8.30
N ILE A 7 43.11 -15.47 -7.11
CA ILE A 7 42.05 -15.78 -6.13
C ILE A 7 41.88 -14.65 -5.11
N LEU A 8 42.87 -13.75 -4.96
CA LEU A 8 42.82 -12.69 -3.95
C LEU A 8 41.99 -11.46 -4.37
N ILE A 9 41.63 -11.33 -5.65
CA ILE A 9 40.94 -10.13 -6.19
C ILE A 9 39.41 -10.28 -6.17
N VAL A 10 38.88 -11.48 -5.95
CA VAL A 10 37.43 -11.75 -5.95
C VAL A 10 36.78 -11.50 -4.57
N CYS A 11 37.56 -11.40 -3.48
CA CYS A 11 37.02 -11.19 -2.13
C CYS A 11 36.77 -9.73 -1.74
N LEU A 12 37.03 -8.75 -2.62
CA LEU A 12 36.88 -7.32 -2.30
C LEU A 12 35.50 -6.72 -2.62
N TRP A 13 34.51 -7.54 -2.98
CA TRP A 13 33.16 -7.07 -3.32
C TRP A 13 32.11 -7.29 -2.21
N LEU A 14 32.51 -7.64 -0.98
CA LEU A 14 31.57 -7.96 0.11
C LEU A 14 31.58 -6.98 1.29
N THR A 15 32.00 -5.73 1.10
CA THR A 15 31.86 -4.70 2.15
C THR A 15 31.21 -3.41 1.64
N ALA A 16 30.03 -3.53 1.03
CA ALA A 16 29.01 -2.48 1.14
C ALA A 16 28.15 -2.81 2.35
N CYS A 17 28.73 -2.64 3.54
CA CYS A 17 27.99 -2.67 4.79
C CYS A 17 27.30 -1.31 4.91
N SER A 18 26.06 -1.18 4.46
CA SER A 18 25.29 0.04 4.68
C SER A 18 24.90 0.09 6.15
N ASN A 19 25.49 1.04 6.88
CA ASN A 19 25.02 1.43 8.20
C ASN A 19 23.59 2.00 8.04
N GLY A 20 22.54 1.24 8.39
CA GLY A 20 21.17 1.76 8.30
C GLY A 20 20.05 0.72 8.44
N GLY A 21 20.22 -0.30 9.29
CA GLY A 21 19.17 -1.31 9.46
C GLY A 21 17.90 -0.68 10.03
N ASN A 22 16.86 -0.56 9.21
CA ASN A 22 15.52 -0.05 9.53
C ASN A 22 15.28 1.46 9.36
N ARG A 23 16.01 2.19 8.51
CA ARG A 23 15.69 3.61 8.21
C ARG A 23 15.22 3.81 6.78
N MET A 24 14.15 4.57 6.63
CA MET A 24 13.65 5.10 5.37
C MET A 24 14.28 6.46 5.10
N GLU A 25 14.77 6.68 3.88
CA GLU A 25 15.14 8.00 3.37
C GLU A 25 14.12 8.40 2.30
N LEU A 26 13.16 9.26 2.67
CA LEU A 26 12.11 9.73 1.77
C LEU A 26 12.51 11.07 1.17
N THR A 27 12.63 11.12 -0.15
CA THR A 27 12.88 12.35 -0.91
C THR A 27 11.73 12.63 -1.86
N GLY A 28 11.62 13.87 -2.34
CA GLY A 28 10.62 14.17 -3.35
C GLY A 28 10.52 15.63 -3.73
N THR A 29 9.57 15.90 -4.63
CA THR A 29 9.28 17.24 -5.11
C THR A 29 7.78 17.45 -5.22
N VAL A 30 7.28 18.57 -4.68
CA VAL A 30 5.90 19.04 -4.90
C VAL A 30 5.92 20.20 -5.91
N LYS A 31 5.77 19.87 -7.19
CA LYS A 31 5.85 20.87 -8.28
C LYS A 31 4.80 21.97 -8.08
N GLY A 32 5.25 23.22 -8.11
CA GLY A 32 4.41 24.41 -7.95
C GLY A 32 4.14 24.82 -6.49
N LEU A 33 4.64 24.07 -5.50
CA LEU A 33 4.58 24.48 -4.10
C LEU A 33 5.66 25.53 -3.80
N LYS A 34 5.25 26.72 -3.37
CA LYS A 34 6.16 27.79 -2.95
C LYS A 34 6.28 27.92 -1.43
N LYS A 35 5.17 27.74 -0.73
CA LYS A 35 5.08 27.84 0.73
C LYS A 35 4.07 26.83 1.27
N GLY A 36 4.42 26.15 2.36
CA GLY A 36 3.55 25.18 3.04
C GLY A 36 4.33 24.33 4.03
N THR A 37 3.63 23.51 4.81
CA THR A 37 4.24 22.49 5.67
C THR A 37 3.89 21.11 5.13
N LEU A 38 4.89 20.30 4.81
CA LEU A 38 4.70 18.87 4.62
C LEU A 38 4.75 18.16 5.97
N LEU A 39 3.83 17.24 6.16
CA LEU A 39 3.66 16.46 7.37
C LEU A 39 3.78 14.99 6.97
N LEU A 40 4.75 14.30 7.55
CA LEU A 40 4.90 12.85 7.44
C LEU A 40 4.08 12.22 8.57
N GLN A 41 3.13 11.37 8.21
CA GLN A 41 2.15 10.84 9.14
C GLN A 41 2.01 9.33 9.01
N LYS A 42 1.63 8.66 10.10
CA LYS A 42 1.32 7.23 10.11
C LYS A 42 0.15 6.94 11.03
N ILE A 43 -0.49 5.79 10.83
CA ILE A 43 -1.48 5.29 11.78
C ILE A 43 -0.75 4.51 12.85
N ASP A 44 -0.87 4.97 14.09
CA ASP A 44 -0.42 4.26 15.28
C ASP A 44 -1.65 3.86 16.09
N ASP A 45 -1.87 2.55 16.23
CA ASP A 45 -3.13 1.92 16.61
C ASP A 45 -4.33 2.38 15.77
N THR A 46 -5.01 3.44 16.23
CA THR A 46 -6.20 4.02 15.60
C THR A 46 -6.04 5.51 15.32
N LEU A 47 -4.90 6.08 15.73
CA LEU A 47 -4.65 7.51 15.66
C LEU A 47 -3.70 7.82 14.51
N LEU A 48 -4.07 8.82 13.71
CA LEU A 48 -3.19 9.37 12.69
C LEU A 48 -2.28 10.40 13.34
N ILE A 49 -1.00 10.05 13.51
CA ILE A 49 0.00 10.88 14.17
C ILE A 49 0.97 11.47 13.16
N THR A 50 1.51 12.64 13.47
CA THR A 50 2.62 13.23 12.71
C THR A 50 3.92 12.76 13.31
N VAL A 51 4.76 12.10 12.51
CA VAL A 51 6.09 11.63 12.93
C VAL A 51 7.17 12.65 12.63
N ASP A 52 7.03 13.39 11.53
CA ASP A 52 7.94 14.48 11.17
C ASP A 52 7.23 15.57 10.34
N SER A 53 7.83 16.74 10.23
CA SER A 53 7.32 17.85 9.44
C SER A 53 8.43 18.69 8.83
N LEU A 54 8.19 19.21 7.63
CA LEU A 54 9.12 20.08 6.93
C LEU A 54 8.40 21.34 6.44
N VAL A 55 8.96 22.50 6.73
CA VAL A 55 8.49 23.77 6.17
C VAL A 55 9.14 24.00 4.81
N ILE A 56 8.32 24.11 3.78
CA ILE A 56 8.75 24.50 2.43
C ILE A 56 8.64 26.01 2.29
N ASN A 57 9.74 26.65 1.89
CA ASN A 57 9.80 28.07 1.57
C ASN A 57 10.75 28.31 0.39
N GLY A 58 10.20 28.37 -0.81
CA GLY A 58 10.92 28.61 -2.06
C GLY A 58 11.37 27.34 -2.78
N ASP A 59 11.96 26.37 -2.07
CA ASP A 59 12.39 25.09 -2.65
C ASP A 59 11.26 24.03 -2.57
N PRO A 60 10.73 23.53 -3.70
CA PRO A 60 9.68 22.51 -3.70
C PRO A 60 10.16 21.09 -3.34
N ASN A 61 11.47 20.89 -3.16
CA ASN A 61 12.04 19.61 -2.77
C ASN A 61 11.90 19.38 -1.27
N PHE A 62 11.78 18.12 -0.88
CA PHE A 62 11.72 17.71 0.52
C PHE A 62 12.53 16.44 0.77
N GLN A 63 12.94 16.29 2.01
CA GLN A 63 13.55 15.07 2.53
C GLN A 63 13.05 14.81 3.95
N PHE A 64 12.77 13.54 4.24
CA PHE A 64 12.48 13.00 5.56
C PHE A 64 13.34 11.77 5.80
N SER A 65 13.71 11.52 7.05
CA SER A 65 14.45 10.33 7.45
C SER A 65 13.83 9.75 8.72
N GLU A 66 13.27 8.55 8.63
CA GLU A 66 12.47 7.96 9.71
C GLU A 66 12.80 6.48 9.93
N GLU A 67 12.72 6.01 11.17
CA GLU A 67 12.86 4.59 11.46
C GLU A 67 11.60 3.81 11.08
N VAL A 68 11.77 2.78 10.26
CA VAL A 68 10.73 1.89 9.77
C VAL A 68 11.17 0.45 10.04
N PRO A 69 10.86 -0.11 11.23
CA PRO A 69 11.26 -1.46 11.63
C PRO A 69 10.70 -2.56 10.72
N SER A 70 9.53 -2.32 10.13
CA SER A 70 8.93 -3.17 9.11
C SER A 70 8.11 -2.33 8.14
N PRO A 71 8.01 -2.71 6.86
CA PRO A 71 7.20 -1.99 5.89
C PRO A 71 5.77 -1.72 6.36
N GLU A 72 5.33 -0.47 6.29
CA GLU A 72 3.99 -0.05 6.69
C GLU A 72 3.52 1.17 5.89
N VAL A 73 2.22 1.51 5.95
CA VAL A 73 1.66 2.61 5.17
C VAL A 73 1.81 3.93 5.92
N PHE A 74 2.53 4.85 5.31
CA PHE A 74 2.66 6.23 5.73
C PHE A 74 1.84 7.15 4.82
N TYR A 75 1.67 8.39 5.26
CA TYR A 75 0.91 9.42 4.57
C TYR A 75 1.74 10.69 4.51
N LEU A 76 1.84 11.26 3.31
CA LEU A 76 2.32 12.63 3.15
C LEU A 76 1.12 13.57 3.06
N TYR A 77 1.09 14.57 3.94
CA TYR A 77 0.03 15.57 4.01
C TYR A 77 0.60 16.98 3.82
N LEU A 78 -0.09 17.81 3.05
CA LEU A 78 0.34 19.18 2.74
C LEU A 78 -0.60 20.19 3.39
N ARG A 79 -0.07 20.96 4.33
CA ARG A 79 -0.76 22.10 4.94
C ARG A 79 -0.30 23.40 4.28
N LEU A 80 -1.23 24.11 3.65
CA LEU A 80 -0.95 25.41 3.03
C LEU A 80 -1.02 26.55 4.06
N GLU A 81 -0.15 27.55 3.92
CA GLU A 81 -0.13 28.72 4.83
C GLU A 81 -1.35 29.64 4.65
N ASN A 82 -2.01 29.60 3.49
CA ASN A 82 -3.13 30.48 3.17
C ASN A 82 -4.47 30.03 3.78
N GLY A 83 -4.45 29.01 4.65
CA GLY A 83 -5.65 28.47 5.30
C GLY A 83 -6.49 27.55 4.41
N ASN A 84 -6.11 27.33 3.14
CA ASN A 84 -6.78 26.33 2.31
C ASN A 84 -6.40 24.93 2.80
N LEU A 85 -7.42 24.14 3.13
CA LEU A 85 -7.27 22.73 3.43
C LEU A 85 -7.25 21.97 2.10
N LEU A 86 -6.14 21.30 1.83
CA LEU A 86 -6.16 20.14 0.94
C LEU A 86 -6.52 18.97 1.85
N ASP A 87 -7.65 18.31 1.60
CA ASP A 87 -8.03 17.12 2.36
C ASP A 87 -7.30 15.86 1.86
N ASP A 88 -6.61 15.98 0.72
CA ASP A 88 -5.91 14.89 0.07
C ASP A 88 -4.61 14.53 0.77
N ARG A 89 -4.36 13.24 0.88
CA ARG A 89 -3.15 12.62 1.44
C ARG A 89 -2.54 11.71 0.39
N ILE A 90 -1.22 11.59 0.40
CA ILE A 90 -0.52 10.63 -0.44
C ILE A 90 -0.16 9.42 0.43
N PRO A 91 -0.94 8.32 0.37
CA PRO A 91 -0.54 7.07 1.02
C PRO A 91 0.60 6.42 0.24
N PHE A 92 1.58 5.87 0.95
CA PHE A 92 2.66 5.10 0.35
C PHE A 92 3.18 4.06 1.34
N PHE A 93 3.75 2.97 0.83
CA PHE A 93 4.48 2.02 1.67
C PHE A 93 5.86 2.60 2.03
N ALA A 94 6.05 2.91 3.30
CA ALA A 94 7.34 3.24 3.88
C ALA A 94 8.13 1.95 4.12
N GLU A 95 9.42 1.97 3.81
CA GLU A 95 10.34 0.83 3.88
C GLU A 95 11.73 1.31 4.26
N PRO A 96 12.61 0.43 4.79
CA PRO A 96 13.98 0.79 5.09
C PRO A 96 14.84 0.86 3.81
N SER A 97 14.50 1.79 2.94
CA SER A 97 15.10 2.06 1.64
C SER A 97 15.02 3.54 1.29
N GLU A 98 15.67 3.92 0.18
CA GLU A 98 15.46 5.22 -0.44
C GLU A 98 14.14 5.22 -1.21
N ILE A 99 13.22 6.11 -0.84
CA ILE A 99 11.92 6.27 -1.49
C ILE A 99 11.86 7.66 -2.10
N HIS A 100 11.34 7.74 -3.32
CA HIS A 100 11.17 9.01 -4.03
C HIS A 100 9.70 9.24 -4.38
N ILE A 101 9.19 10.45 -4.08
CA ILE A 101 7.81 10.86 -4.38
C ILE A 101 7.81 12.13 -5.25
N GLU A 102 7.24 12.04 -6.46
CA GLU A 102 6.96 13.20 -7.30
C GLU A 102 5.46 13.47 -7.35
N THR A 103 5.07 14.72 -7.11
CA THR A 103 3.69 15.18 -7.28
C THR A 103 3.62 16.66 -7.68
N SER A 104 2.41 17.21 -7.75
CA SER A 104 2.19 18.64 -7.99
C SER A 104 1.14 19.19 -7.04
N LEU A 105 1.26 20.47 -6.69
CA LEU A 105 0.28 21.14 -5.83
C LEU A 105 -1.16 21.07 -6.40
N LYS A 106 -1.31 21.16 -7.73
CA LYS A 106 -2.62 21.16 -8.40
C LYS A 106 -3.36 19.82 -8.29
N LYS A 107 -2.63 18.72 -8.13
CA LYS A 107 -3.17 17.35 -8.10
C LYS A 107 -2.60 16.53 -6.94
N PHE A 108 -2.35 17.20 -5.82
CA PHE A 108 -1.85 16.53 -4.62
C PHE A 108 -2.78 15.36 -4.25
N GLY A 109 -2.23 14.20 -3.89
CA GLY A 109 -3.01 12.98 -3.62
C GLY A 109 -3.44 12.16 -4.83
N ASN A 110 -3.55 12.76 -6.02
CA ASN A 110 -4.10 12.09 -7.21
C ASN A 110 -3.04 11.75 -8.28
N ASP A 111 -2.16 12.70 -8.59
CA ASP A 111 -1.09 12.54 -9.59
C ASP A 111 0.24 12.45 -8.86
N VAL A 112 0.57 11.22 -8.49
CA VAL A 112 1.72 10.89 -7.66
C VAL A 112 2.50 9.76 -8.33
N LYS A 113 3.81 9.91 -8.40
CA LYS A 113 4.72 8.82 -8.74
C LYS A 113 5.54 8.49 -7.50
N ILE A 114 5.57 7.22 -7.13
CA ILE A 114 6.31 6.70 -5.98
C ILE A 114 7.26 5.62 -6.50
N SER A 115 8.51 5.64 -6.08
CA SER A 115 9.51 4.64 -6.45
C SER A 115 10.44 4.32 -5.29
N GLY A 116 11.05 3.14 -5.30
CA GLY A 116 12.04 2.73 -4.29
C GLY A 116 11.49 1.89 -3.12
N SER A 117 10.17 1.62 -3.10
CA SER A 117 9.54 0.67 -2.17
C SER A 117 9.03 -0.55 -2.93
N THR A 118 9.41 -1.74 -2.47
CA THR A 118 8.99 -3.01 -3.09
C THR A 118 7.51 -3.29 -2.85
N ASN A 119 7.01 -3.05 -1.64
CA ASN A 119 5.59 -3.19 -1.32
C ASN A 119 4.73 -2.16 -2.07
N GLN A 120 5.24 -0.95 -2.32
CA GLN A 120 4.56 0.04 -3.14
C GLN A 120 4.41 -0.43 -4.58
N GLU A 121 5.48 -0.94 -5.20
CA GLU A 121 5.41 -1.49 -6.56
C GLU A 121 4.39 -2.64 -6.64
N LYS A 122 4.38 -3.52 -5.64
CA LYS A 122 3.42 -4.62 -5.54
C LYS A 122 1.99 -4.12 -5.30
N LEU A 123 1.81 -3.07 -4.50
CA LEU A 123 0.51 -2.42 -4.34
C LEU A 123 0.00 -1.84 -5.67
N GLU A 124 0.88 -1.25 -6.48
CA GLU A 124 0.53 -0.72 -7.80
C GLU A 124 0.15 -1.82 -8.79
N GLU A 125 0.91 -2.91 -8.84
CA GLU A 125 0.56 -4.12 -9.60
C GLU A 125 -0.82 -4.66 -9.19
N TYR A 126 -1.09 -4.73 -7.88
CA TYR A 126 -2.37 -5.16 -7.34
C TYR A 126 -3.51 -4.21 -7.77
N LYS A 127 -3.32 -2.89 -7.67
CA LYS A 127 -4.32 -1.90 -8.11
C LYS A 127 -4.66 -2.04 -9.58
N LEU A 128 -3.66 -2.27 -10.44
CA LEU A 128 -3.87 -2.54 -11.87
C LEU A 128 -4.67 -3.82 -12.11
N LEU A 129 -4.43 -4.88 -11.33
CA LEU A 129 -5.22 -6.10 -11.39
C LEU A 129 -6.68 -5.84 -10.96
N MET A 130 -6.89 -5.08 -9.88
CA MET A 130 -8.22 -4.76 -9.35
C MET A 130 -9.04 -3.86 -10.27
N GLN A 131 -8.39 -3.00 -11.05
CA GLN A 131 -9.05 -2.10 -12.00
C GLN A 131 -9.95 -2.86 -12.98
N ARG A 132 -9.59 -4.08 -13.39
CA ARG A 132 -10.41 -4.91 -14.29
C ARG A 132 -11.74 -5.31 -13.66
N PHE A 133 -11.74 -5.63 -12.37
CA PHE A 133 -12.96 -5.95 -11.62
C PHE A 133 -13.83 -4.71 -11.44
N SER A 134 -13.21 -3.58 -11.09
CA SER A 134 -13.92 -2.30 -10.94
C SER A 134 -14.60 -1.86 -12.24
N ASN A 135 -13.89 -1.89 -13.38
CA ASN A 135 -14.46 -1.52 -14.67
C ASN A 135 -15.66 -2.41 -15.03
N ARG A 136 -15.50 -3.73 -14.92
CA ARG A 136 -16.58 -4.66 -15.22
C ARG A 136 -17.78 -4.49 -14.28
N ASN A 137 -17.54 -4.15 -13.01
CA ASN A 137 -18.62 -3.86 -12.08
C ASN A 137 -19.37 -2.57 -12.44
N LEU A 138 -18.66 -1.52 -12.88
CA LEU A 138 -19.26 -0.28 -13.35
C LEU A 138 -20.15 -0.51 -14.58
N ASP A 139 -19.71 -1.33 -15.54
CA ASP A 139 -20.52 -1.71 -16.70
C ASP A 139 -21.82 -2.41 -16.28
N LEU A 140 -21.75 -3.31 -15.29
CA LEU A 140 -22.94 -3.98 -14.75
C LEU A 140 -23.87 -3.04 -14.00
N ILE A 141 -23.33 -2.10 -13.22
CA ILE A 141 -24.12 -1.09 -12.51
C ILE A 141 -24.88 -0.23 -13.52
N GLN A 142 -24.21 0.23 -14.58
CA GLN A 142 -24.85 0.99 -15.65
C GLN A 142 -25.98 0.17 -16.30
N ALA A 143 -25.70 -1.07 -16.70
CA ALA A 143 -26.69 -1.93 -17.33
C ALA A 143 -27.89 -2.22 -16.40
N GLU A 144 -27.65 -2.42 -15.11
CA GLU A 144 -28.70 -2.65 -14.12
C GLU A 144 -29.59 -1.42 -13.99
N PHE A 145 -28.99 -0.23 -13.90
CA PHE A 145 -29.71 1.03 -13.83
C PHE A 145 -30.61 1.25 -15.05
N GLU A 146 -30.09 0.99 -16.26
CA GLU A 146 -30.87 1.07 -17.50
C GLU A 146 -32.02 0.05 -17.54
N ALA A 147 -31.80 -1.18 -17.06
CA ALA A 147 -32.85 -2.21 -16.98
C ALA A 147 -33.99 -1.79 -16.04
N ARG A 148 -33.65 -1.22 -14.88
CA ARG A 148 -34.63 -0.69 -13.91
C ARG A 148 -35.44 0.46 -14.48
N GLN A 149 -34.80 1.39 -15.21
CA GLN A 149 -35.53 2.48 -15.88
C GLN A 149 -36.56 1.97 -16.90
N LYS A 150 -36.25 0.86 -17.58
CA LYS A 150 -37.14 0.23 -18.56
C LYS A 150 -38.18 -0.70 -17.92
N GLY A 151 -38.23 -0.81 -16.58
CA GLY A 151 -39.15 -1.70 -15.86
C GLY A 151 -38.83 -3.19 -16.03
N ASN A 152 -37.60 -3.55 -16.41
CA ASN A 152 -37.20 -4.95 -16.60
C ASN A 152 -36.52 -5.50 -15.34
N ASP A 153 -37.32 -5.80 -14.33
CA ASP A 153 -36.84 -6.28 -13.03
C ASP A 153 -36.13 -7.63 -13.12
N SER A 154 -36.51 -8.50 -14.07
CA SER A 154 -35.85 -9.79 -14.28
C SER A 154 -34.40 -9.62 -14.72
N LEU A 155 -34.15 -8.75 -15.70
CA LEU A 155 -32.80 -8.44 -16.16
C LEU A 155 -31.99 -7.74 -15.07
N ALA A 156 -32.59 -6.77 -14.35
CA ALA A 156 -31.92 -6.10 -13.24
C ALA A 156 -31.48 -7.09 -12.15
N GLY A 157 -32.34 -8.06 -11.79
CA GLY A 157 -31.99 -9.13 -10.86
C GLY A 157 -30.82 -9.99 -11.33
N GLN A 158 -30.79 -10.36 -12.61
CA GLN A 158 -29.67 -11.13 -13.20
C GLN A 158 -28.35 -10.34 -13.17
N LEU A 159 -28.39 -9.05 -13.50
CA LEU A 159 -27.21 -8.18 -13.49
C LEU A 159 -26.67 -8.01 -12.07
N LYS A 160 -27.55 -7.87 -11.07
CA LYS A 160 -27.17 -7.85 -9.66
C LYS A 160 -26.45 -9.14 -9.24
N MET A 161 -26.96 -10.31 -9.61
CA MET A 161 -26.29 -11.59 -9.33
C MET A 161 -24.91 -11.69 -10.01
N GLN A 162 -24.72 -11.04 -11.17
CA GLN A 162 -23.40 -10.97 -11.81
C GLN A 162 -22.44 -10.05 -11.04
N GLN A 163 -22.92 -8.94 -10.47
CA GLN A 163 -22.10 -8.07 -9.62
C GLN A 163 -21.61 -8.83 -8.38
N GLU A 164 -22.47 -9.60 -7.71
CA GLU A 164 -22.09 -10.45 -6.57
C GLU A 164 -20.99 -11.46 -6.95
N LYS A 165 -21.07 -12.06 -8.15
CA LYS A 165 -20.02 -12.96 -8.66
C LYS A 165 -18.70 -12.24 -8.96
N ILE A 166 -18.75 -11.00 -9.44
CA ILE A 166 -17.55 -10.18 -9.66
C ILE A 166 -16.89 -9.86 -8.31
N LEU A 167 -17.68 -9.50 -7.29
CA LEU A 167 -17.18 -9.23 -5.95
C LEU A 167 -16.47 -10.47 -5.36
N ALA A 168 -17.11 -11.64 -5.43
CA ALA A 168 -16.49 -12.89 -4.98
C ALA A 168 -15.20 -13.21 -5.75
N SER A 169 -15.16 -12.91 -7.05
CA SER A 169 -13.97 -13.09 -7.87
C SER A 169 -12.85 -12.10 -7.52
N LYS A 170 -13.19 -10.84 -7.18
CA LYS A 170 -12.24 -9.82 -6.68
C LYS A 170 -11.59 -10.30 -5.37
N TYR A 171 -12.39 -10.85 -4.46
CA TYR A 171 -11.90 -11.37 -3.18
C TYR A 171 -10.95 -12.54 -3.38
N LEU A 172 -11.34 -13.52 -4.19
CA LEU A 172 -10.48 -14.66 -4.51
C LEU A 172 -9.18 -14.22 -5.20
N ALA A 173 -9.24 -13.26 -6.12
CA ALA A 173 -8.05 -12.70 -6.76
C ALA A 173 -7.11 -12.02 -5.74
N THR A 174 -7.67 -11.30 -4.77
CA THR A 174 -6.90 -10.67 -3.68
C THR A 174 -6.23 -11.70 -2.79
N VAL A 175 -6.96 -12.73 -2.37
CA VAL A 175 -6.41 -13.87 -1.59
C VAL A 175 -5.27 -14.53 -2.35
N ASN A 176 -5.46 -14.85 -3.63
CA ASN A 176 -4.43 -15.49 -4.45
C ASN A 176 -3.20 -14.60 -4.63
N TYR A 177 -3.39 -13.30 -4.82
CA TYR A 177 -2.29 -12.34 -4.91
C TYR A 177 -1.50 -12.29 -3.60
N ALA A 178 -2.19 -12.22 -2.45
CA ALA A 178 -1.55 -12.21 -1.13
C ALA A 178 -0.74 -13.50 -0.88
N VAL A 179 -1.25 -14.68 -1.26
CA VAL A 179 -0.48 -15.94 -1.18
C VAL A 179 0.80 -15.89 -2.02
N GLN A 180 0.75 -15.27 -3.21
CA GLN A 180 1.93 -15.11 -4.07
C GLN A 180 2.94 -14.12 -3.47
N GLN A 181 2.47 -13.10 -2.75
CA GLN A 181 3.28 -12.09 -2.08
C GLN A 181 3.66 -12.44 -0.64
N LYS A 182 3.71 -13.72 -0.28
CA LYS A 182 4.00 -14.20 1.09
C LYS A 182 5.28 -13.69 1.76
N LYS A 183 6.20 -13.11 0.97
CA LYS A 183 7.47 -12.52 1.41
C LYS A 183 7.40 -11.02 1.71
N HIS A 184 6.25 -10.39 1.47
CA HIS A 184 6.08 -8.96 1.49
C HIS A 184 4.87 -8.60 2.39
N GLU A 185 5.00 -7.53 3.16
CA GLU A 185 4.00 -7.00 4.10
C GLU A 185 2.71 -6.53 3.40
N ILE A 186 2.76 -6.28 2.09
CA ILE A 186 1.58 -6.05 1.26
C ILE A 186 0.59 -7.22 1.36
N ALA A 187 1.04 -8.46 1.56
CA ALA A 187 0.15 -9.61 1.67
C ALA A 187 -0.79 -9.52 2.89
N PRO A 188 -0.30 -9.44 4.14
CA PRO A 188 -1.19 -9.25 5.29
C PRO A 188 -1.92 -7.90 5.26
N TYR A 189 -1.31 -6.83 4.73
CA TYR A 189 -1.98 -5.54 4.57
C TYR A 189 -3.24 -5.65 3.71
N LEU A 190 -3.17 -6.29 2.54
CA LEU A 190 -4.33 -6.47 1.66
C LEU A 190 -5.42 -7.31 2.32
N MET A 191 -5.06 -8.28 3.15
CA MET A 191 -6.06 -9.06 3.90
C MET A 191 -6.83 -8.21 4.90
N LEU A 192 -6.15 -7.28 5.56
CA LEU A 192 -6.74 -6.36 6.55
C LEU A 192 -7.52 -5.21 5.90
N SER A 193 -7.10 -4.75 4.72
CA SER A 193 -7.64 -3.54 4.09
C SER A 193 -8.69 -3.80 3.00
N GLU A 194 -8.56 -4.88 2.22
CA GLU A 194 -9.40 -5.12 1.04
C GLU A 194 -10.41 -6.24 1.21
N VAL A 195 -10.14 -7.20 2.11
CA VAL A 195 -10.93 -8.42 2.28
C VAL A 195 -11.09 -8.83 3.74
N TYR A 196 -11.23 -7.85 4.64
CA TYR A 196 -11.36 -8.06 6.09
C TYR A 196 -12.58 -8.91 6.47
N ASP A 197 -13.65 -8.87 5.67
CA ASP A 197 -14.90 -9.62 5.84
C ASP A 197 -14.91 -10.94 5.06
N ALA A 198 -13.79 -11.33 4.44
CA ALA A 198 -13.68 -12.63 3.79
C ALA A 198 -13.84 -13.77 4.80
N ASN A 199 -14.24 -14.93 4.28
CA ASN A 199 -14.33 -16.14 5.10
C ASN A 199 -13.01 -16.41 5.84
N LEU A 200 -13.12 -16.66 7.15
CA LEU A 200 -12.00 -16.86 8.06
C LEU A 200 -10.96 -17.87 7.55
N LYS A 201 -11.39 -18.92 6.82
CA LYS A 201 -10.49 -19.91 6.21
C LYS A 201 -9.49 -19.30 5.23
N TYR A 202 -9.87 -18.25 4.50
CA TYR A 202 -8.97 -17.58 3.55
C TYR A 202 -7.95 -16.71 4.29
N LEU A 203 -8.39 -15.96 5.30
CA LEU A 203 -7.48 -15.19 6.18
C LEU A 203 -6.42 -16.12 6.79
N ASP A 204 -6.87 -17.28 7.31
CA ASP A 204 -6.02 -18.32 7.86
C ASP A 204 -5.02 -18.89 6.86
N THR A 205 -5.48 -19.16 5.64
CA THR A 205 -4.65 -19.73 4.58
C THR A 205 -3.52 -18.76 4.23
N VAL A 206 -3.85 -17.49 4.00
CA VAL A 206 -2.86 -16.45 3.68
C VAL A 206 -1.87 -16.32 4.83
N TYR A 207 -2.35 -16.15 6.07
CA TYR A 207 -1.48 -16.00 7.24
C TYR A 207 -0.50 -17.17 7.38
N LYS A 208 -0.97 -18.42 7.23
CA LYS A 208 -0.10 -19.61 7.35
C LYS A 208 1.01 -19.63 6.31
N THR A 209 0.74 -19.16 5.08
CA THR A 209 1.73 -19.11 4.00
C THR A 209 2.78 -18.02 4.15
N LEU A 210 2.54 -16.99 4.97
CA LEU A 210 3.48 -15.88 5.16
C LEU A 210 4.82 -16.39 5.68
N ASP A 211 5.90 -15.82 5.15
CA ASP A 211 7.25 -16.07 5.64
C ASP A 211 7.40 -15.56 7.09
N PRO A 212 8.28 -16.16 7.91
CA PRO A 212 8.40 -15.80 9.33
C PRO A 212 8.66 -14.32 9.58
N GLN A 213 9.48 -13.66 8.75
CA GLN A 213 9.76 -12.23 8.87
C GLN A 213 8.49 -11.39 8.69
N VAL A 214 7.65 -11.72 7.71
CA VAL A 214 6.39 -11.01 7.45
C VAL A 214 5.39 -11.25 8.58
N LYS A 215 5.37 -12.44 9.20
CA LYS A 215 4.53 -12.71 10.38
C LYS A 215 4.91 -11.84 11.57
N GLU A 216 6.19 -11.53 11.72
CA GLU A 216 6.70 -10.67 12.79
C GLU A 216 6.58 -9.16 12.50
N SER A 217 6.25 -8.78 11.26
CA SER A 217 5.96 -7.38 10.88
C SER A 217 4.68 -6.85 11.54
N LYS A 218 4.48 -5.52 11.47
CA LYS A 218 3.26 -4.86 11.95
C LYS A 218 1.99 -5.54 11.40
N TYR A 219 1.84 -5.61 10.08
CA TYR A 219 0.64 -6.17 9.46
C TYR A 219 0.50 -7.67 9.67
N GLY A 220 1.61 -8.41 9.77
CA GLY A 220 1.58 -9.84 10.12
C GLY A 220 0.95 -10.08 11.49
N LYS A 221 1.38 -9.32 12.49
CA LYS A 221 0.85 -9.38 13.86
C LYS A 221 -0.61 -8.92 13.94
N GLU A 222 -0.95 -7.84 13.25
CA GLU A 222 -2.33 -7.35 13.17
C GLU A 222 -3.26 -8.38 12.54
N LEU A 223 -2.84 -9.04 11.44
CA LEU A 223 -3.63 -10.10 10.81
C LEU A 223 -3.82 -11.30 11.74
N ALA A 224 -2.77 -11.70 12.47
CA ALA A 224 -2.89 -12.77 13.46
C ALA A 224 -3.92 -12.44 14.54
N ALA A 225 -3.82 -11.23 15.12
CA ALA A 225 -4.75 -10.75 16.15
C ALA A 225 -6.19 -10.65 15.62
N PHE A 226 -6.35 -10.17 14.38
CA PHE A 226 -7.65 -10.07 13.72
C PHE A 226 -8.30 -11.44 13.51
N ILE A 227 -7.54 -12.44 13.02
CA ILE A 227 -8.02 -13.82 12.86
C ILE A 227 -8.48 -14.40 14.21
N GLU A 228 -7.72 -14.17 15.29
CA GLU A 228 -8.10 -14.60 16.63
C GLU A 228 -9.37 -13.91 17.15
N SER A 229 -9.57 -12.61 16.87
CA SER A 229 -10.80 -11.90 17.26
C SER A 229 -12.00 -12.48 16.52
N ARG A 230 -11.89 -12.67 15.20
CA ARG A 230 -12.92 -13.27 14.35
C ARG A 230 -13.33 -14.67 14.83
N ARG A 231 -12.37 -15.51 15.24
CA ARG A 231 -12.65 -16.83 15.82
C ARG A 231 -13.51 -16.78 17.08
N LYS A 232 -13.34 -15.75 17.91
CA LYS A 232 -14.12 -15.59 19.15
C LYS A 232 -15.52 -15.08 18.87
N GLU A 233 -15.72 -14.33 17.79
CA GLU A 233 -17.04 -13.81 17.38
C GLU A 233 -17.89 -14.88 16.66
N GLU A 234 -17.26 -15.83 15.97
CA GLU A 234 -17.95 -16.91 15.22
C GLU A 234 -18.29 -18.15 16.06
N ASN A 235 -17.73 -18.26 17.28
CA ASN A 235 -18.01 -19.34 18.25
C ASN A 235 -19.03 -18.88 19.30
#